data_AF-A0A077X3G9-F1
#
_entry.id   AF-A0A077X3G9-F1
#
_cell.length_a   1.000
_cell.length_b   1.000
_cell.length_c   1.000
_cell.angle_alpha   90.00
_cell.angle_beta   90.00
_cell.angle_gamma   90.00
#
_symmetry.space_group_name_H-M   'P 1'
#
loop_
_entity.id
_entity.type
_entity.pdbx_description
1 polymer ?
#
loop_
_entity_poly.entity_id
_entity_poly.type
_entity_poly.pdbx_seq_one_letter_code
_entity_poly.pdbx_strand_id
1 'polypeptide(L)'
;MSNLDPTQQAANAQMQERLKRRISSPQAMAPNLRSRQLHVMTWAVSLRKIQLVLPLALITRQLTTSLYNTALVGYVALFADFGEQEHCFSPLRRWFDEKRKQFWTLTPEEEAALRSQGQMK
;
A
#
# COMPACT_ATOMS: atom_id res chain seq x y z
N MET A 1 72.71 28.97 18.06
CA MET A 1 72.08 27.63 18.09
C MET A 1 71.28 27.55 19.38
N SER A 2 69.96 27.69 19.32
CA SER A 2 69.09 27.67 20.50
C SER A 2 69.07 26.26 21.09
N ASN A 3 69.63 26.10 22.30
CA ASN A 3 69.50 24.87 23.08
C ASN A 3 68.04 24.72 23.50
N LEU A 4 67.28 23.95 22.72
CA LEU A 4 65.91 23.56 23.07
C LEU A 4 65.96 22.59 24.24
N ASP A 5 65.17 22.88 25.27
CA ASP A 5 64.95 22.03 26.45
C ASP A 5 64.62 20.58 26.02
N PRO A 6 65.24 19.55 26.64
CA PRO A 6 65.02 18.14 26.28
C PRO A 6 63.53 17.72 26.32
N THR A 7 62.71 18.35 27.15
CA THR A 7 61.26 18.07 27.20
C THR A 7 60.51 18.49 25.93
N GLN A 8 60.89 19.60 25.31
CA GLN A 8 60.27 20.06 24.05
C GLN A 8 60.67 19.18 22.87
N GLN A 9 61.91 18.65 22.87
CA GLN A 9 62.38 17.75 21.83
C GLN A 9 61.59 16.43 21.84
N ALA A 10 61.33 15.87 23.03
CA ALA A 10 60.52 14.66 23.18
C ALA A 10 59.06 14.85 22.71
N ALA A 11 58.44 15.99 23.04
CA ALA A 11 57.10 16.33 22.59
C ALA A 11 57.02 16.47 21.06
N ASN A 12 58.03 17.11 20.46
CA ASN A 12 58.11 17.26 19.01
C ASN A 12 58.32 15.91 18.31
N ALA A 13 59.11 15.00 18.87
CA ALA A 13 59.30 13.65 18.34
C ALA A 13 57.99 12.83 18.37
N GLN A 14 57.25 12.86 19.48
CA GLN A 14 55.95 12.20 19.60
C GLN A 14 54.91 12.77 18.63
N MET A 15 54.90 14.09 18.46
CA MET A 15 54.03 14.76 17.50
C MET A 15 54.38 14.35 16.06
N GLN A 16 55.67 14.29 15.73
CA GLN A 16 56.14 13.80 14.43
C GLN A 16 55.76 12.33 14.19
N GLU A 17 55.84 11.45 15.19
CA GLU A 17 55.36 10.07 15.06
C GLU A 17 53.86 9.96 14.87
N ARG A 18 53.06 10.80 15.55
CA ARG A 18 51.60 10.86 15.36
C ARG A 18 51.25 11.35 13.95
N LEU A 19 51.97 12.35 13.46
CA LEU A 19 51.83 12.84 12.09
C LEU A 19 52.26 11.78 11.09
N LYS A 20 53.39 11.11 11.31
CA LYS A 20 53.87 10.00 10.47
C LYS A 20 52.86 8.86 10.42
N ARG A 21 52.25 8.50 11.55
CA ARG A 21 51.15 7.51 11.60
C ARG A 21 49.98 7.95 10.74
N ARG A 22 49.51 9.20 10.88
CA ARG A 22 48.39 9.76 10.09
C ARG A 22 48.69 9.87 8.60
N ILE A 23 49.92 10.23 8.24
CA ILE A 23 50.40 10.32 6.85
C ILE A 23 50.58 8.93 6.24
N SER A 24 50.97 7.93 7.05
CA SER A 24 51.14 6.53 6.63
C SER A 24 49.83 5.73 6.62
N SER A 25 48.77 6.22 7.28
CA SER A 25 47.44 5.60 7.31
C SER A 25 46.36 6.30 6.45
N PRO A 26 46.62 6.77 5.20
CA PRO A 26 45.61 7.49 4.44
C PRO A 26 44.60 6.54 3.77
N GLN A 27 44.89 5.24 3.66
CA GLN A 27 44.08 4.29 2.89
C GLN A 27 43.35 3.21 3.70
N ALA A 28 43.59 3.08 5.01
CA ALA A 28 43.02 1.98 5.80
C ALA A 28 41.57 2.21 6.27
N MET A 29 40.99 3.40 6.06
CA MET A 29 39.69 3.75 6.67
C MET A 29 38.66 4.37 5.70
N ALA A 30 39.03 4.62 4.45
CA ALA A 30 38.08 5.06 3.44
C ALA A 30 37.55 3.83 2.68
N PRO A 31 36.28 3.42 2.86
CA PRO A 31 35.74 2.31 2.09
C PRO A 31 35.88 2.63 0.60
N ASN A 32 36.41 1.66 -0.16
CA ASN A 32 36.66 1.79 -1.60
C ASN A 32 35.43 2.40 -2.30
N LEU A 33 35.67 3.29 -3.28
CA LEU A 33 34.62 4.01 -4.02
C LEU A 33 33.50 3.08 -4.54
N ARG A 34 33.86 1.85 -4.93
CA ARG A 34 32.91 0.82 -5.38
C ARG A 34 31.98 0.29 -4.27
N SER A 35 32.45 0.21 -3.02
CA SER A 35 31.62 -0.19 -1.88
C SER A 35 30.55 0.87 -1.58
N ARG A 36 30.90 2.16 -1.70
CA ARG A 36 29.93 3.26 -1.59
C ARG A 36 28.86 3.18 -2.68
N GLN A 37 29.26 2.89 -3.91
CA GLN A 37 28.33 2.73 -5.04
C GLN A 37 27.36 1.57 -4.83
N LEU A 38 27.83 0.41 -4.37
CA LEU A 38 26.96 -0.74 -4.07
C LEU A 38 25.97 -0.44 -2.95
N HIS A 39 26.41 0.28 -1.91
CA HIS A 39 25.52 0.66 -0.82
C HIS A 39 24.42 1.59 -1.33
N VAL A 40 24.77 2.63 -2.10
CA VAL A 40 23.80 3.58 -2.67
C VAL A 40 22.84 2.89 -3.64
N MET A 41 23.33 1.96 -4.47
CA MET A 41 22.47 1.16 -5.37
C MET A 41 21.50 0.28 -4.59
N THR A 42 21.92 -0.29 -3.46
CA THR A 42 21.07 -1.09 -2.58
C THR A 42 19.95 -0.24 -1.96
N TRP A 43 20.29 0.96 -1.46
CA TRP A 43 19.31 1.92 -0.96
C TRP A 43 18.32 2.35 -2.05
N ALA A 44 18.80 2.62 -3.27
CA ALA A 44 17.96 3.04 -4.40
C ALA A 44 16.96 1.96 -4.85
N VAL A 45 17.38 0.69 -4.90
CA VAL A 45 16.49 -0.44 -5.24
C VAL A 45 15.44 -0.66 -4.15
N SER A 46 15.81 -0.52 -2.87
CA SER A 46 14.88 -0.64 -1.75
C SER A 46 13.80 0.45 -1.78
N LEU A 47 14.20 1.71 -2.00
CA LEU A 47 13.27 2.84 -2.10
C LEU A 47 12.30 2.70 -3.29
N ARG A 48 12.75 2.17 -4.43
CA ARG A 48 11.87 1.87 -5.58
C ARG A 48 10.85 0.79 -5.28
N LYS A 49 11.23 -0.29 -4.58
CA LYS A 49 10.29 -1.34 -4.19
C LYS A 49 9.23 -0.82 -3.23
N ILE A 50 9.62 -0.01 -2.25
CA ILE A 50 8.69 0.60 -1.29
C ILE A 50 7.73 1.57 -2.00
N GLN A 51 8.23 2.41 -2.92
CA GLN A 51 7.41 3.35 -3.70
C GLN A 51 6.38 2.67 -4.60
N LEU A 52 6.64 1.48 -5.14
CA LEU A 52 5.73 0.77 -6.04
C LEU A 52 4.79 -0.22 -5.33
N VAL A 53 5.29 -0.96 -4.34
CA VAL A 53 4.53 -2.04 -3.68
C VAL A 53 3.54 -1.48 -2.65
N LEU A 54 3.92 -0.42 -1.93
CA LEU A 54 3.09 0.18 -0.90
C LEU A 54 1.76 0.76 -1.43
N PRO A 55 1.72 1.58 -2.51
CA PRO A 55 0.46 2.08 -3.02
C PRO A 55 -0.41 0.96 -3.59
N LEU A 56 0.16 -0.03 -4.29
CA LEU A 56 -0.61 -1.14 -4.85
C LEU A 56 -1.24 -2.02 -3.75
N ALA A 57 -0.51 -2.28 -2.66
CA ALA A 57 -1.03 -3.00 -1.50
C ALA A 57 -2.11 -2.20 -0.74
N LEU A 58 -1.95 -0.88 -0.62
CA LEU A 58 -2.95 -0.03 0.03
C LEU A 58 -4.22 0.10 -0.81
N ILE A 59 -4.10 0.23 -2.13
CA ILE A 59 -5.23 0.30 -3.06
C ILE A 59 -6.02 -1.02 -3.03
N THR A 60 -5.33 -2.17 -3.11
CA THR A 60 -6.01 -3.48 -3.06
C THR A 60 -6.72 -3.72 -1.72
N ARG A 61 -6.11 -3.30 -0.60
CA ARG A 61 -6.76 -3.34 0.73
C ARG A 61 -7.97 -2.41 0.83
N GLN A 62 -7.89 -1.22 0.25
CA GLN A 62 -8.99 -0.25 0.27
C GLN A 62 -10.17 -0.73 -0.60
N LEU A 63 -9.89 -1.29 -1.76
CA LEU A 63 -10.92 -1.81 -2.66
C LEU A 63 -11.65 -3.02 -2.05
N THR A 64 -10.91 -3.96 -1.46
CA THR A 64 -11.51 -5.15 -0.83
C THR A 64 -12.39 -4.79 0.37
N THR A 65 -11.92 -3.91 1.25
CA THR A 65 -12.73 -3.42 2.38
C THR A 65 -13.95 -2.62 1.94
N SER A 66 -13.82 -1.80 0.89
CA SER A 66 -14.95 -1.06 0.34
C SER A 66 -16.00 -1.99 -0.27
N LEU A 67 -15.59 -2.99 -1.04
CA LEU A 67 -16.51 -3.98 -1.60
C LEU A 67 -17.22 -4.78 -0.51
N TYR A 68 -16.48 -5.21 0.50
CA TYR A 68 -17.03 -5.93 1.65
C TYR A 68 -18.07 -5.08 2.39
N ASN A 69 -17.76 -3.83 2.72
CA ASN A 69 -18.69 -2.95 3.44
C ASN A 69 -19.94 -2.66 2.62
N THR A 70 -19.81 -2.39 1.31
CA THR A 70 -20.96 -2.18 0.44
C THR A 70 -21.84 -3.43 0.35
N ALA A 71 -21.24 -4.61 0.20
CA ALA A 71 -21.97 -5.88 0.20
C ALA A 71 -22.66 -6.15 1.53
N LEU A 72 -21.99 -5.88 2.65
CA LEU A 72 -22.54 -6.06 3.99
C LEU A 72 -23.73 -5.13 4.22
N VAL A 73 -23.60 -3.84 3.90
CA VAL A 73 -24.70 -2.88 4.03
C VAL A 73 -25.88 -3.28 3.15
N GLY A 74 -25.64 -3.69 1.90
CA GLY A 74 -26.68 -4.18 1.00
C GLY A 74 -27.37 -5.45 1.53
N TYR A 75 -26.59 -6.41 2.04
CA TYR A 75 -27.10 -7.62 2.67
C TYR A 75 -27.96 -7.31 3.89
N VAL A 76 -27.48 -6.42 4.76
CA VAL A 76 -28.21 -6.01 5.96
C VAL A 76 -29.52 -5.31 5.57
N ALA A 77 -29.50 -4.38 4.63
CA ALA A 77 -30.71 -3.65 4.24
C ALA A 77 -31.76 -4.53 3.53
N LEU A 78 -31.33 -5.49 2.70
CA LEU A 78 -32.24 -6.27 1.84
C LEU A 78 -32.55 -7.68 2.33
N PHE A 79 -31.63 -8.31 3.06
CA PHE A 79 -31.71 -9.75 3.36
C PHE A 79 -31.67 -10.08 4.85
N ALA A 80 -31.04 -9.25 5.70
CA ALA A 80 -31.03 -9.54 7.12
C ALA A 80 -32.45 -9.63 7.69
N ASP A 81 -32.60 -10.51 8.67
CA ASP A 81 -33.84 -10.74 9.38
C ASP A 81 -33.88 -9.80 10.59
N PHE A 82 -34.82 -8.85 10.58
CA PHE A 82 -35.04 -7.89 11.66
C PHE A 82 -36.26 -8.26 12.52
N GLY A 83 -36.80 -9.47 12.35
CA GLY A 83 -38.02 -9.91 13.01
C GLY A 83 -39.29 -9.45 12.29
N GLU A 84 -40.45 -9.76 12.88
CA GLU A 84 -41.76 -9.59 12.26
C GLU A 84 -42.31 -8.15 12.31
N GLN A 85 -41.63 -7.22 12.99
CA GLN A 85 -42.08 -5.82 13.08
C GLN A 85 -41.61 -4.98 11.91
N GLU A 86 -42.36 -3.92 11.59
CA GLU A 86 -42.00 -2.99 10.51
C GLU A 86 -40.70 -2.26 10.84
N HIS A 87 -39.72 -2.35 9.94
CA HIS A 87 -38.37 -1.81 10.11
C HIS A 87 -38.09 -0.71 9.07
N CYS A 88 -37.08 0.12 9.33
CA CYS A 88 -36.72 1.24 8.44
C CYS A 88 -36.38 0.80 7.00
N PHE A 89 -35.98 -0.46 6.80
CA PHE A 89 -35.69 -1.04 5.49
C PHE A 89 -36.89 -1.77 4.84
N SER A 90 -38.04 -1.91 5.51
CA SER A 90 -39.21 -2.61 4.94
C SER A 90 -39.71 -1.96 3.65
N PRO A 91 -39.82 -0.62 3.53
CA PRO A 91 -40.19 0.02 2.27
C PRO A 91 -39.19 -0.27 1.14
N LEU A 92 -37.88 -0.26 1.46
CA LEU A 92 -36.83 -0.55 0.49
C LEU A 92 -36.89 -1.99 -0.02
N ARG A 93 -37.17 -2.95 0.88
CA ARG A 93 -37.32 -4.37 0.54
C ARG A 93 -38.52 -4.62 -0.37
N ARG A 94 -39.68 -4.00 -0.06
CA ARG A 94 -40.89 -4.06 -0.91
C ARG A 94 -40.62 -3.53 -2.32
N TRP A 95 -40.00 -2.35 -2.41
CA TRP A 95 -39.60 -1.77 -3.70
C TRP A 95 -38.63 -2.67 -4.48
N PHE A 96 -37.63 -3.25 -3.81
CA PHE A 96 -36.68 -4.16 -4.44
C PHE A 96 -37.37 -5.42 -4.97
N ASP A 97 -38.31 -5.99 -4.22
CA ASP A 97 -39.08 -7.15 -4.66
C ASP A 97 -39.99 -6.85 -5.85
N GLU A 98 -40.62 -5.68 -5.89
CA GLU A 98 -41.38 -5.21 -7.06
C GLU A 98 -40.48 -5.08 -8.29
N LYS A 99 -39.30 -4.48 -8.13
CA LYS A 99 -38.34 -4.34 -9.24
C LYS A 99 -37.82 -5.68 -9.70
N ARG A 100 -37.47 -6.57 -8.78
CA ARG A 100 -37.05 -7.94 -9.09
C ARG A 100 -38.15 -8.66 -9.87
N LYS A 101 -39.41 -8.56 -9.45
CA LYS A 101 -40.55 -9.14 -10.20
C LYS A 101 -40.62 -8.54 -11.61
N GLN A 102 -40.63 -7.21 -11.74
CA GLN A 102 -40.65 -6.53 -13.05
C GLN A 102 -39.53 -6.98 -14.00
N PHE A 103 -38.32 -7.25 -13.49
CA PHE A 103 -37.20 -7.73 -14.30
C PHE A 103 -37.32 -9.21 -14.71
N TRP A 104 -37.87 -10.06 -13.84
CA TRP A 104 -37.95 -11.50 -14.08
C TRP A 104 -39.29 -11.96 -14.65
N THR A 105 -40.31 -11.12 -14.65
CA THR A 105 -41.61 -11.37 -15.28
C THR A 105 -41.73 -10.53 -16.53
N LEU A 106 -42.21 -11.14 -17.60
CA LEU A 106 -42.57 -10.42 -18.82
C LEU A 106 -43.59 -9.34 -18.49
N THR A 107 -43.38 -8.17 -19.05
CA THR A 107 -44.39 -7.11 -18.99
C THR A 107 -45.65 -7.57 -19.73
N PRO A 108 -46.84 -7.09 -19.35
CA PRO A 108 -48.09 -7.47 -20.03
C PRO A 108 -48.06 -7.18 -21.53
N GLU A 109 -47.29 -6.19 -21.96
CA GLU A 109 -47.07 -5.85 -23.37
C GLU A 109 -46.18 -6.88 -24.09
N GLU A 110 -45.08 -7.31 -23.47
CA GLU A 110 -44.20 -8.35 -24.00
C GLU A 110 -44.91 -9.72 -24.03
N GLU A 111 -45.72 -10.02 -23.02
CA GLU A 111 -46.54 -11.23 -22.99
C GLU A 111 -47.57 -11.23 -24.14
N ALA A 112 -48.24 -10.10 -24.40
CA ALA A 112 -49.17 -9.96 -25.52
C ALA A 112 -48.47 -10.11 -26.88
N ALA A 113 -47.27 -9.53 -27.03
CA ALA A 113 -46.44 -9.70 -28.23
C ALA A 113 -46.06 -11.17 -28.44
N LEU A 114 -45.61 -11.88 -27.39
CA LEU A 114 -45.24 -13.31 -27.48
C LEU A 114 -46.44 -14.23 -27.74
N ARG A 115 -47.62 -13.90 -27.21
CA ARG A 115 -48.89 -14.61 -27.54
C ARG A 115 -49.26 -14.43 -29.00
N SER A 116 -49.14 -13.21 -29.54
CA SER A 116 -49.41 -12.96 -30.97
C SER A 116 -48.42 -13.67 -31.92
N GLN A 117 -47.20 -13.92 -31.44
CA GLN A 117 -46.17 -14.70 -32.16
C GLN A 117 -46.31 -16.22 -31.97
N GLY A 118 -47.31 -16.68 -31.20
CA GLY A 118 -47.59 -18.10 -30.97
C GLY A 118 -46.54 -18.83 -30.12
N GLN A 119 -45.67 -18.09 -29.41
CA GLN A 119 -44.60 -18.66 -28.58
C GLN A 119 -45.05 -19.00 -27.15
N MET A 120 -46.23 -18.51 -26.73
CA MET A 120 -46.88 -18.92 -25.49
C MET A 120 -48.25 -19.52 -25.80
N LYS A 121 -48.52 -20.72 -25.26
CA LYS A 121 -49.81 -21.41 -25.33
C LYS A 121 -50.70 -21.06 -24.14
#